data_AF-A0A7C6UKW7-F1
#
_entry.id   AF-A0A7C6UKW7-F1
#
_cell.length_a   1.000
_cell.length_b   1.000
_cell.length_c   1.000
_cell.angle_alpha   90.00
_cell.angle_beta   90.00
_cell.angle_gamma   90.00
#
_symmetry.space_group_name_H-M   'P 1'
#
loop_
_entity.id
_entity.type
_entity.pdbx_description
1 polymer ?
#
loop_
_entity_poly.entity_id
_entity_poly.type
_entity_poly.pdbx_seq_one_letter_code
_entity_poly.pdbx_strand_id
1 'polypeptide(L)'
;MIRTFKGGIHPPYNKEFTKNKSIQEANVPELVIIPMSQHVGAPCEPIVKPGDQVKRGQKIGEAKTFVSAPIHASISGKVIAVEPRPHCSGGMVMSVVISSDGKDEIFEGIKPYEKIESLSPEDIKNLIRDAGIVGMGGAGFPTHVKLSPPPDKTIDTIIVNGAECEPYLTADHRLMLERPEDVVLGLEAIMKVTGVKRGYIAIEENKPDAINAIESIINGKEGIEVVSLLTKYPQGGEKQLIEAVTGRQVPSGGLPMDVHVIVNNAGTCAAIANCLKTGMPLIDRITTVTGTGIKEPKNLLLRIGTPMSEVIKQCGGFDGEPGKTA
;
A
#
# COMPACT_ATOMS: atom_id res chain seq x y z
N MET A 1 -9.07 -18.18 19.18
CA MET A 1 -10.52 -17.85 19.10
C MET A 1 -10.67 -16.88 17.94
N ILE A 2 -11.53 -17.19 16.97
CA ILE A 2 -11.76 -16.36 15.78
C ILE A 2 -12.51 -15.09 16.19
N ARG A 3 -12.01 -13.91 15.80
CA ARG A 3 -12.61 -12.61 16.17
C ARG A 3 -13.45 -12.04 15.02
N THR A 4 -14.50 -11.27 15.35
CA THR A 4 -15.39 -10.65 14.36
C THR A 4 -16.24 -9.52 14.96
N PHE A 5 -17.03 -8.84 14.12
CA PHE A 5 -18.01 -7.81 14.48
C PHE A 5 -19.46 -8.28 14.20
N LYS A 6 -20.48 -7.53 14.61
CA LYS A 6 -21.89 -7.89 14.35
C LYS A 6 -22.31 -7.56 12.90
N GLY A 7 -22.99 -8.49 12.22
CA GLY A 7 -23.48 -8.31 10.85
C GLY A 7 -22.48 -8.76 9.77
N GLY A 8 -22.49 -8.11 8.62
CA GLY A 8 -21.70 -8.46 7.43
C GLY A 8 -22.42 -9.43 6.47
N ILE A 9 -21.79 -9.68 5.33
CA ILE A 9 -22.29 -10.58 4.27
C ILE A 9 -21.17 -11.53 3.80
N HIS A 10 -21.54 -12.57 3.06
CA HIS A 10 -20.61 -13.56 2.50
C HIS A 10 -20.70 -13.56 0.96
N PRO A 11 -20.09 -12.56 0.28
CA PRO A 11 -20.08 -12.53 -1.18
C PRO A 11 -19.24 -13.70 -1.73
N PRO A 12 -19.49 -14.15 -2.98
CA PRO A 12 -18.57 -15.04 -3.67
C PRO A 12 -17.17 -14.43 -3.73
N TYR A 13 -16.17 -15.12 -3.17
CA TYR A 13 -14.82 -14.56 -3.01
C TYR A 13 -14.07 -14.44 -4.32
N ASN A 14 -14.24 -15.39 -5.25
CA ASN A 14 -13.58 -15.40 -6.56
C ASN A 14 -12.04 -15.23 -6.49
N LYS A 15 -11.40 -15.67 -5.40
CA LYS A 15 -9.94 -15.60 -5.23
C LYS A 15 -9.18 -16.77 -5.87
N GLU A 16 -9.90 -17.82 -6.28
CA GLU A 16 -9.35 -19.04 -6.88
C GLU A 16 -8.48 -18.77 -8.12
N PHE A 17 -8.77 -17.69 -8.85
CA PHE A 17 -8.00 -17.30 -10.03
C PHE A 17 -6.53 -16.94 -9.73
N THR A 18 -6.24 -16.43 -8.53
CA THR A 18 -4.94 -15.81 -8.22
C THR A 18 -4.35 -16.16 -6.86
N LYS A 19 -5.10 -16.76 -5.91
CA LYS A 19 -4.61 -17.05 -4.54
C LYS A 19 -3.35 -17.92 -4.49
N ASN A 20 -3.19 -18.84 -5.44
CA ASN A 20 -2.04 -19.74 -5.55
C ASN A 20 -0.97 -19.23 -6.52
N LYS A 21 -1.13 -18.03 -7.09
CA LYS A 21 -0.18 -17.44 -8.03
C LYS A 21 0.72 -16.46 -7.29
N SER A 22 2.02 -16.75 -7.30
CA SER A 22 3.02 -15.90 -6.65
C SER A 22 3.06 -14.49 -7.23
N ILE A 23 3.62 -13.56 -6.46
CA ILE A 23 3.92 -12.23 -6.95
C ILE A 23 4.97 -12.36 -8.06
N GLN A 24 4.74 -11.69 -9.18
CA GLN A 24 5.69 -11.61 -10.29
C GLN A 24 6.09 -10.15 -10.50
N GLU A 25 7.38 -9.93 -10.75
CA GLU A 25 7.85 -8.63 -11.24
C GLU A 25 7.22 -8.36 -12.60
N ALA A 26 6.59 -7.19 -12.75
CA ALA A 26 6.05 -6.77 -14.03
C ALA A 26 7.16 -6.29 -14.96
N ASN A 27 6.91 -6.35 -16.27
CA ASN A 27 7.81 -5.71 -17.23
C ASN A 27 7.82 -4.20 -16.99
N VAL A 28 9.01 -3.59 -17.09
CA VAL A 28 9.15 -2.14 -17.05
C VAL A 28 8.38 -1.53 -18.22
N PRO A 29 7.41 -0.63 -17.98
CA PRO A 29 6.62 -0.06 -19.06
C PRO A 29 7.42 0.93 -19.90
N GLU A 30 7.09 1.05 -21.18
CA GLU A 30 7.67 2.05 -22.10
C GLU A 30 7.24 3.49 -21.74
N LEU A 31 6.13 3.61 -21.01
CA LEU A 31 5.51 4.88 -20.64
C LEU A 31 4.84 4.75 -19.27
N VAL A 32 5.03 5.74 -18.41
CA VAL A 32 4.22 5.92 -17.19
C VAL A 32 3.55 7.29 -17.17
N ILE A 33 2.34 7.32 -16.61
CA ILE A 33 1.55 8.53 -16.37
C ILE A 33 1.39 8.63 -14.85
N ILE A 34 2.17 9.50 -14.22
CA ILE A 34 2.22 9.62 -12.77
C ILE A 34 1.36 10.82 -12.35
N PRO A 35 0.16 10.61 -11.78
CA PRO A 35 -0.69 11.70 -11.33
C PRO A 35 -0.06 12.37 -10.11
N MET A 36 -0.16 13.70 -10.02
CA MET A 36 0.28 14.45 -8.85
C MET A 36 -0.70 14.40 -7.67
N SER A 37 -1.80 13.65 -7.82
CA SER A 37 -2.78 13.38 -6.77
C SER A 37 -2.82 11.88 -6.48
N GLN A 38 -1.95 11.41 -5.58
CA GLN A 38 -1.91 9.99 -5.15
C GLN A 38 -2.39 9.79 -3.71
N HIS A 39 -2.90 10.86 -3.09
CA HIS A 39 -3.36 10.88 -1.71
C HIS A 39 -4.54 11.81 -1.51
N VAL A 40 -5.19 11.74 -0.35
CA VAL A 40 -6.42 12.49 -0.05
C VAL A 40 -6.26 14.01 0.08
N GLY A 41 -5.08 14.52 0.44
CA GLY A 41 -4.90 15.97 0.58
C GLY A 41 -4.41 16.63 -0.70
N ALA A 42 -3.89 17.86 -0.57
CA ALA A 42 -3.66 18.74 -1.72
C ALA A 42 -2.67 18.14 -2.73
N PRO A 43 -2.97 18.13 -4.04
CA PRO A 43 -2.09 17.61 -5.08
C PRO A 43 -0.67 18.20 -5.00
N CYS A 44 0.32 17.39 -5.34
CA CYS A 44 1.71 17.83 -5.42
C CYS A 44 1.95 18.77 -6.61
N GLU A 45 2.93 19.65 -6.47
CA GLU A 45 3.43 20.46 -7.58
C GLU A 45 4.53 19.69 -8.32
N PRO A 46 4.43 19.49 -9.66
CA PRO A 46 5.53 18.94 -10.44
C PRO A 46 6.79 19.82 -10.29
N ILE A 47 7.93 19.21 -10.01
CA ILE A 47 9.24 19.89 -9.96
C ILE A 47 10.14 19.56 -11.16
N VAL A 48 9.56 18.93 -12.18
CA VAL A 48 10.18 18.59 -13.46
C VAL A 48 9.36 19.18 -14.60
N LYS A 49 9.98 19.33 -15.77
CA LYS A 49 9.34 19.87 -16.99
C LYS A 49 9.60 18.96 -18.20
N PRO A 50 8.78 19.06 -19.27
CA PRO A 50 9.06 18.34 -20.52
C PRO A 50 10.49 18.59 -21.01
N GLY A 51 11.20 17.52 -21.34
CA GLY A 51 12.60 17.56 -21.74
C GLY A 51 13.58 17.05 -20.68
N ASP A 52 13.21 17.11 -19.40
CA ASP A 52 14.08 16.67 -18.29
C ASP A 52 14.30 15.15 -18.32
N GLN A 53 15.50 14.73 -17.89
CA GLN A 53 15.82 13.33 -17.62
C GLN A 53 15.58 13.04 -16.15
N VAL A 54 14.96 11.91 -15.85
CA VAL A 54 14.68 11.45 -14.49
C VAL A 54 15.15 10.01 -14.32
N LYS A 55 15.54 9.67 -13.09
CA LYS A 55 15.92 8.31 -12.70
C LYS A 55 14.87 7.67 -11.81
N ARG A 56 14.84 6.34 -11.77
CA ARG A 56 13.92 5.57 -10.92
C ARG A 56 14.14 5.94 -9.45
N GLY A 57 13.07 6.34 -8.78
CA GLY A 57 13.08 6.81 -7.39
C GLY A 57 13.39 8.30 -7.20
N GLN A 58 13.67 9.06 -8.27
CA GLN A 58 13.89 10.50 -8.17
C GLN A 58 12.57 11.22 -7.83
N LYS A 59 12.60 12.16 -6.89
CA LYS A 59 11.44 13.01 -6.57
C LYS A 59 11.08 13.89 -7.78
N ILE A 60 9.80 13.89 -8.16
CA ILE A 60 9.25 14.64 -9.29
C ILE A 60 8.03 15.49 -8.91
N GLY A 61 7.44 15.27 -7.73
CA GLY A 61 6.33 16.05 -7.20
C GLY A 61 6.58 16.46 -5.75
N GLU A 62 6.44 17.76 -5.47
CA GLU A 62 6.64 18.34 -4.14
C GLU A 62 5.31 18.49 -3.38
N ALA A 63 5.31 18.06 -2.12
CA ALA A 63 4.17 18.18 -1.21
C ALA A 63 4.22 19.52 -0.46
N LYS A 64 3.28 20.44 -0.75
CA LYS A 64 3.24 21.77 -0.10
C LYS A 64 2.47 21.84 1.21
N THR A 65 1.69 20.81 1.52
CA THR A 65 0.84 20.79 2.72
C THR A 65 1.15 19.58 3.60
N PHE A 66 0.83 19.67 4.89
CA PHE A 66 1.07 18.58 5.83
C PHE A 66 0.33 17.29 5.44
N VAL A 67 -0.88 17.41 4.89
CA VAL A 67 -1.71 16.29 4.42
C VAL A 67 -1.39 15.93 2.96
N SER A 68 -0.11 15.92 2.60
CA SER A 68 0.36 15.51 1.26
C SER A 68 1.65 14.69 1.40
N ALA A 69 1.98 13.89 0.39
CA ALA A 69 3.19 13.08 0.37
C ALA A 69 3.92 13.28 -0.98
N PRO A 70 5.25 13.50 -1.01
CA PRO A 70 6.02 13.65 -2.24
C PRO A 70 5.83 12.49 -3.22
N ILE A 71 6.00 12.77 -4.51
CA ILE A 71 5.80 11.80 -5.59
C ILE A 71 7.10 11.62 -6.36
N HIS A 72 7.38 10.37 -6.76
CA HIS A 72 8.65 9.95 -7.33
C HIS A 72 8.46 9.32 -8.71
N ALA A 73 9.49 9.41 -9.55
CA ALA A 73 9.54 8.74 -10.84
C ALA A 73 9.63 7.23 -10.64
N SER A 74 8.69 6.49 -11.24
CA SER A 74 8.63 5.03 -11.13
C SER A 74 9.50 4.30 -12.15
N ILE A 75 10.05 5.00 -13.15
CA ILE A 75 11.01 4.50 -14.14
C ILE A 75 12.09 5.56 -14.41
N SER A 76 13.22 5.16 -15.00
CA SER A 76 14.16 6.10 -15.62
C SER A 76 13.72 6.47 -17.03
N GLY A 77 14.06 7.69 -17.44
CA GLY A 77 13.87 8.14 -18.81
C GLY A 77 13.57 9.62 -18.90
N LYS A 78 12.82 10.01 -19.94
CA LYS A 78 12.58 11.41 -20.28
C LYS A 78 11.17 11.82 -19.94
N VAL A 79 11.02 12.96 -19.26
CA VAL A 79 9.72 13.62 -19.08
C VAL A 79 9.27 14.16 -20.43
N ILE A 80 8.17 13.61 -20.97
CA ILE A 80 7.63 14.00 -22.27
C ILE A 80 6.46 14.99 -22.16
N ALA A 81 5.77 15.01 -21.02
CA ALA A 81 4.68 15.94 -20.77
C ALA A 81 4.48 16.18 -19.26
N VAL A 82 4.01 17.38 -18.92
CA VAL A 82 3.50 17.75 -17.59
C VAL A 82 2.19 18.48 -17.82
N GLU A 83 1.08 17.75 -17.74
CA GLU A 83 -0.24 18.26 -18.15
C GLU A 83 -1.39 17.49 -17.48
N PRO A 84 -2.62 18.03 -17.49
CA PRO A 84 -3.78 17.31 -16.98
C PRO A 84 -4.07 16.02 -17.78
N ARG A 85 -4.21 14.90 -17.08
CA ARG A 85 -4.58 13.58 -17.65
C ARG A 85 -5.76 12.97 -16.87
N PRO A 86 -6.54 12.06 -17.49
CA PRO A 86 -7.63 11.37 -16.81
C PRO A 86 -7.15 10.62 -15.56
N HIS A 87 -7.90 10.72 -14.49
CA HIS A 87 -7.61 10.10 -13.20
C HIS A 87 -8.76 9.19 -12.75
N CYS A 88 -8.49 8.19 -11.91
CA CYS A 88 -9.50 7.24 -11.42
C CYS A 88 -10.59 7.89 -10.56
N SER A 89 -10.40 9.13 -10.10
CA SER A 89 -11.44 9.94 -9.46
C SER A 89 -12.50 10.49 -10.43
N GLY A 90 -12.36 10.24 -11.74
CA GLY A 90 -13.27 10.72 -12.78
C GLY A 90 -12.95 12.12 -13.32
N GLY A 91 -11.92 12.79 -12.79
CA GLY A 91 -11.48 14.12 -13.23
C GLY A 91 -10.17 14.10 -14.03
N MET A 92 -9.73 15.30 -14.44
CA MET A 92 -8.39 15.52 -14.97
C MET A 92 -7.47 15.98 -13.84
N VAL A 93 -6.29 15.38 -13.73
CA VAL A 93 -5.29 15.71 -12.71
C VAL A 93 -3.96 15.99 -13.38
N MET A 94 -3.25 17.03 -12.91
CA MET A 94 -1.89 17.33 -13.38
C MET A 94 -1.02 16.09 -13.21
N SER A 95 -0.39 15.64 -14.29
CA SER A 95 0.36 14.39 -14.33
C SER A 95 1.70 14.59 -15.02
N VAL A 96 2.72 13.88 -14.55
CA VAL A 96 4.03 13.82 -15.18
C VAL A 96 4.07 12.54 -16.03
N VAL A 97 4.31 12.69 -17.33
CA VAL A 97 4.40 11.59 -18.27
C VAL A 97 5.86 11.34 -18.60
N ILE A 98 6.34 10.12 -18.33
CA ILE A 98 7.73 9.72 -18.51
C ILE A 98 7.78 8.60 -19.54
N SER A 99 8.60 8.77 -20.57
CA SER A 99 8.94 7.72 -21.52
C SER A 99 10.24 7.04 -21.10
N SER A 100 10.22 5.71 -21.06
CA SER A 100 11.36 4.89 -20.66
C SER A 100 12.55 5.09 -21.60
N ASP A 101 13.75 5.13 -21.03
CA ASP A 101 15.01 5.06 -21.77
C ASP A 101 15.54 3.62 -21.95
N GLY A 102 14.81 2.63 -21.42
CA GLY A 102 15.18 1.22 -21.46
C GLY A 102 16.29 0.82 -20.48
N LYS A 103 16.75 1.72 -19.60
CA LYS A 103 17.87 1.46 -18.69
C LYS A 103 17.46 1.12 -17.26
N ASP A 104 16.28 1.61 -16.83
CA ASP A 104 15.76 1.52 -15.46
C ASP A 104 16.80 1.93 -14.37
N GLU A 105 17.59 2.97 -14.64
CA GLU A 105 18.65 3.44 -13.74
C GLU A 105 18.06 4.01 -12.44
N ILE A 106 18.62 3.56 -11.31
CA ILE A 106 18.25 4.03 -9.97
C ILE A 106 18.88 5.40 -9.71
N PHE A 107 18.10 6.30 -9.10
CA PHE A 107 18.58 7.61 -8.66
C PHE A 107 19.67 7.47 -7.60
N GLU A 108 20.76 8.23 -7.72
CA GLU A 108 21.97 8.12 -6.88
C GLU A 108 21.70 8.38 -5.38
N GLY A 109 20.62 9.09 -5.07
CA GLY A 109 20.18 9.31 -3.69
C GLY A 109 19.58 8.08 -3.00
N ILE A 110 19.25 7.02 -3.75
CA ILE A 110 18.63 5.81 -3.22
C ILE A 110 19.71 4.89 -2.66
N LYS A 111 19.68 4.72 -1.34
CA LYS A 111 20.57 3.82 -0.61
C LYS A 111 19.87 3.27 0.63
N PRO A 112 20.22 2.06 1.09
CA PRO A 112 19.76 1.53 2.36
C PRO A 112 19.98 2.53 3.50
N TYR A 113 18.96 2.69 4.36
CA TYR A 113 19.09 3.46 5.58
C TYR A 113 19.76 2.63 6.68
N GLU A 114 20.07 3.31 7.80
CA GLU A 114 20.52 2.61 9.00
C GLU A 114 19.46 1.63 9.50
N LYS A 115 19.90 0.64 10.27
CA LYS A 115 18.96 -0.30 10.87
C LYS A 115 17.95 0.44 11.74
N ILE A 116 16.71 -0.05 11.74
CA ILE A 116 15.59 0.54 12.46
C ILE A 116 15.93 0.86 13.92
N GLU A 117 16.74 0.04 14.60
CA GLU A 117 17.13 0.23 16.00
C GLU A 117 17.90 1.53 16.22
N SER A 118 18.70 1.96 15.23
CA SER A 118 19.57 3.14 15.30
C SER A 118 18.85 4.45 14.97
N LEU A 119 17.76 4.38 14.19
CA LEU A 119 16.98 5.55 13.79
C LEU A 119 16.11 6.07 14.94
N SER A 120 15.94 7.39 15.06
CA SER A 120 14.96 7.94 16.01
C SER A 120 13.52 7.78 15.47
N PRO A 121 12.48 7.85 16.33
CA PRO A 121 11.08 7.89 15.88
C PRO A 121 10.81 9.00 14.86
N GLU A 122 11.44 10.17 15.02
CA GLU A 122 11.27 11.30 14.12
C GLU A 122 11.95 11.05 12.77
N ASP A 123 13.14 10.43 12.76
CA ASP A 123 13.83 10.07 11.52
C ASP A 123 13.00 9.08 10.71
N ILE A 124 12.50 8.01 11.34
CA ILE A 124 11.66 7.02 10.64
C ILE A 124 10.43 7.69 10.03
N LYS A 125 9.77 8.59 10.77
CA LYS A 125 8.61 9.32 10.27
C LYS A 125 8.95 10.24 9.10
N ASN A 126 10.08 10.94 9.16
CA ASN A 126 10.58 11.77 8.06
C ASN A 126 10.92 10.92 6.83
N LEU A 127 11.56 9.77 6.99
CA LEU A 127 11.82 8.84 5.90
C LEU A 127 10.52 8.34 5.25
N ILE A 128 9.51 7.99 6.05
CA ILE A 128 8.18 7.60 5.55
C ILE A 128 7.54 8.73 4.73
N ARG A 129 7.60 9.97 5.24
CA ARG A 129 7.11 11.16 4.54
C ARG A 129 7.85 11.36 3.23
N ASP A 130 9.17 11.46 3.29
CA ASP A 130 10.02 11.83 2.16
C ASP A 130 9.98 10.76 1.06
N ALA A 131 9.78 9.49 1.42
CA ALA A 131 9.55 8.38 0.51
C ALA A 131 8.16 8.38 -0.16
N GLY A 132 7.27 9.31 0.20
CA GLY A 132 5.95 9.42 -0.40
C GLY A 132 4.97 8.32 0.01
N ILE A 133 5.16 7.67 1.16
CA ILE A 133 4.38 6.48 1.52
C ILE A 133 2.96 6.89 1.92
N VAL A 134 1.98 6.40 1.16
CA VAL A 134 0.54 6.60 1.41
C VAL A 134 -0.16 5.28 1.74
N GLY A 135 -1.31 5.37 2.40
CA GLY A 135 -2.10 4.22 2.80
C GLY A 135 -2.54 3.37 1.61
N MET A 136 -2.01 2.16 1.52
CA MET A 136 -2.24 1.25 0.40
C MET A 136 -3.53 0.43 0.49
N GLY A 137 -4.36 0.63 1.52
CA GLY A 137 -5.70 0.02 1.63
C GLY A 137 -6.78 0.65 0.76
N GLY A 138 -6.47 1.71 0.00
CA GLY A 138 -7.37 2.29 -1.02
C GLY A 138 -7.59 3.79 -0.91
N ALA A 139 -7.63 4.35 0.30
CA ALA A 139 -7.89 5.78 0.49
C ALA A 139 -6.69 6.67 0.15
N GLY A 140 -5.45 6.16 0.18
CA GLY A 140 -4.26 6.98 -0.07
C GLY A 140 -4.00 8.03 1.00
N PHE A 141 -4.34 7.79 2.27
CA PHE A 141 -4.04 8.74 3.34
C PHE A 141 -2.52 8.79 3.60
N PRO A 142 -1.85 9.96 3.64
CA PRO A 142 -0.42 10.04 3.88
C PRO A 142 -0.01 9.37 5.20
N THR A 143 0.95 8.45 5.15
CA THR A 143 1.25 7.59 6.29
C THR A 143 1.86 8.37 7.43
N HIS A 144 2.77 9.32 7.17
CA HIS A 144 3.38 10.15 8.22
C HIS A 144 2.34 10.98 9.01
N VAL A 145 1.26 11.41 8.35
CA VAL A 145 0.14 12.10 9.01
C VAL A 145 -0.63 11.15 9.89
N LYS A 146 -0.91 9.93 9.41
CA LYS A 146 -1.60 8.90 10.20
C LYS A 146 -0.82 8.52 11.47
N LEU A 147 0.51 8.62 11.41
CA LEU A 147 1.43 8.37 12.51
C LEU A 147 1.70 9.61 13.39
N SER A 148 1.02 10.73 13.13
CA SER A 148 1.13 11.98 13.88
C SER A 148 -0.23 12.38 14.48
N PRO A 149 -0.79 11.56 15.39
CA PRO A 149 -2.03 11.92 16.06
C PRO A 149 -1.85 13.25 16.84
N PRO A 150 -2.92 14.05 17.01
CA PRO A 150 -2.87 15.24 17.85
C PRO A 150 -2.35 14.94 19.27
N PRO A 151 -1.69 15.89 19.96
CA PRO A 151 -1.10 15.67 21.29
C PRO A 151 -2.09 15.22 22.37
N ASP A 152 -3.37 15.56 22.22
CA ASP A 152 -4.47 15.16 23.12
C ASP A 152 -4.99 13.73 22.86
N LYS A 153 -4.54 13.09 21.77
CA LYS A 153 -4.96 11.74 21.38
C LYS A 153 -3.89 10.74 21.76
N THR A 154 -4.22 9.89 22.73
CA THR A 154 -3.39 8.74 23.10
C THR A 154 -3.69 7.57 22.18
N ILE A 155 -2.65 6.87 21.74
CA ILE A 155 -2.77 5.61 20.98
C ILE A 155 -2.19 4.49 21.84
N ASP A 156 -2.88 3.37 21.93
CA ASP A 156 -2.42 2.20 22.69
C ASP A 156 -2.29 0.93 21.82
N THR A 157 -2.80 0.98 20.59
CA THR A 157 -2.92 -0.18 19.71
C THR A 157 -2.63 0.18 18.26
N ILE A 158 -1.78 -0.60 17.62
CA ILE A 158 -1.60 -0.61 16.16
C ILE A 158 -2.23 -1.88 15.59
N ILE A 159 -2.97 -1.77 14.48
CA ILE A 159 -3.52 -2.91 13.76
C ILE A 159 -3.02 -2.90 12.32
N VAL A 160 -2.39 -3.98 11.89
CA VAL A 160 -2.14 -4.28 10.48
C VAL A 160 -3.36 -4.98 9.91
N ASN A 161 -4.01 -4.35 8.94
CA ASN A 161 -5.11 -4.93 8.19
C ASN A 161 -4.55 -5.83 7.08
N GLY A 162 -4.58 -7.14 7.35
CA GLY A 162 -4.34 -8.21 6.38
C GLY A 162 -5.63 -8.98 6.02
N ALA A 163 -6.81 -8.41 6.29
CA ALA A 163 -8.07 -9.11 6.06
C ALA A 163 -8.30 -9.36 4.56
N GLU A 164 -8.14 -8.32 3.73
CA GLU A 164 -8.40 -8.35 2.28
C GLU A 164 -9.74 -9.06 1.97
N CYS A 165 -10.84 -8.51 2.48
CA CYS A 165 -12.16 -9.14 2.40
C CYS A 165 -12.88 -8.88 1.06
N GLU A 166 -12.32 -8.02 0.22
CA GLU A 166 -12.82 -7.74 -1.13
C GLU A 166 -12.73 -9.00 -2.01
N PRO A 167 -13.80 -9.32 -2.76
CA PRO A 167 -13.72 -10.35 -3.79
C PRO A 167 -12.57 -10.10 -4.77
N TYR A 168 -12.05 -11.16 -5.37
CA TYR A 168 -10.99 -11.19 -6.38
C TYR A 168 -9.58 -10.82 -5.90
N LEU A 169 -9.42 -9.89 -4.97
CA LEU A 169 -8.09 -9.41 -4.54
C LEU A 169 -7.31 -10.51 -3.81
N THR A 170 -6.03 -10.66 -4.13
CA THR A 170 -5.10 -11.57 -3.43
C THR A 170 -3.72 -10.96 -3.19
N ALA A 171 -3.56 -9.66 -3.46
CA ALA A 171 -2.29 -8.95 -3.35
C ALA A 171 -1.73 -8.95 -1.92
N ASP A 172 -2.55 -8.63 -0.93
CA ASP A 172 -2.14 -8.61 0.49
C ASP A 172 -1.95 -10.03 1.02
N HIS A 173 -2.78 -11.00 0.59
CA HIS A 173 -2.59 -12.42 0.91
C HIS A 173 -1.22 -12.89 0.44
N ARG A 174 -0.90 -12.71 -0.84
CA ARG A 174 0.39 -13.10 -1.41
C ARG A 174 1.56 -12.35 -0.77
N LEU A 175 1.39 -11.06 -0.47
CA LEU A 175 2.41 -10.27 0.22
C LEU A 175 2.74 -10.84 1.60
N MET A 176 1.73 -11.14 2.43
CA MET A 176 1.96 -11.70 3.77
C MET A 176 2.57 -13.10 3.73
N LEU A 177 2.29 -13.88 2.67
CA LEU A 177 2.87 -15.20 2.48
C LEU A 177 4.33 -15.15 1.99
N GLU A 178 4.64 -14.24 1.06
CA GLU A 178 5.94 -14.21 0.36
C GLU A 178 6.94 -13.22 0.96
N ARG A 179 6.46 -12.20 1.68
CA ARG A 179 7.28 -11.17 2.34
C ARG A 179 6.80 -10.88 3.77
N PRO A 180 6.61 -11.91 4.64
CA PRO A 180 6.11 -11.71 6.00
C PRO A 180 7.02 -10.80 6.84
N GLU A 181 8.34 -10.85 6.62
CA GLU A 181 9.32 -10.01 7.31
C GLU A 181 9.15 -8.53 7.00
N ASP A 182 8.74 -8.18 5.79
CA ASP A 182 8.48 -6.79 5.40
C ASP A 182 7.24 -6.25 6.11
N VAL A 183 6.19 -7.07 6.23
CA VAL A 183 4.97 -6.69 6.96
C VAL A 183 5.28 -6.47 8.44
N VAL A 184 6.02 -7.40 9.07
CA VAL A 184 6.40 -7.30 10.49
C VAL A 184 7.33 -6.12 10.74
N LEU A 185 8.37 -5.92 9.91
CA LEU A 185 9.29 -4.78 10.06
C LEU A 185 8.56 -3.43 9.92
N GLY A 186 7.60 -3.34 8.99
CA GLY A 186 6.77 -2.15 8.85
C GLY A 186 5.92 -1.87 10.10
N LEU A 187 5.35 -2.90 10.73
CA LEU A 187 4.65 -2.78 12.00
C LEU A 187 5.60 -2.32 13.12
N GLU A 188 6.80 -2.89 13.23
CA GLU A 188 7.81 -2.49 14.21
C GLU A 188 8.22 -1.02 14.04
N ALA A 189 8.37 -0.56 12.80
CA ALA A 189 8.63 0.84 12.48
C ALA A 189 7.49 1.75 12.95
N ILE A 190 6.23 1.38 12.68
CA ILE A 190 5.05 2.13 13.13
C ILE A 190 4.98 2.17 14.66
N MET A 191 5.20 1.03 15.33
CA MET A 191 5.23 0.94 16.79
C MET A 191 6.33 1.81 17.39
N LYS A 192 7.52 1.86 16.76
CA LYS A 192 8.61 2.73 17.19
C LYS A 192 8.30 4.22 17.00
N VAL A 193 7.72 4.61 15.86
CA VAL A 193 7.31 6.00 15.59
C VAL A 193 6.28 6.48 16.61
N THR A 194 5.31 5.64 16.94
CA THR A 194 4.17 6.00 17.80
C THR A 194 4.44 5.76 19.29
N GLY A 195 5.50 5.02 19.64
CA GLY A 195 5.77 4.57 21.02
C GLY A 195 4.85 3.46 21.51
N VAL A 196 3.91 2.98 20.68
CA VAL A 196 2.93 1.96 21.03
C VAL A 196 3.60 0.59 21.17
N LYS A 197 3.26 -0.14 22.23
CA LYS A 197 3.82 -1.46 22.55
C LYS A 197 2.97 -2.65 22.14
N ARG A 198 1.76 -2.40 21.61
CA ARG A 198 0.83 -3.44 21.19
C ARG A 198 0.47 -3.32 19.72
N GLY A 199 0.86 -4.33 18.95
CA GLY A 199 0.56 -4.49 17.53
C GLY A 199 -0.24 -5.76 17.27
N TYR A 200 -1.26 -5.67 16.43
CA TYR A 200 -2.03 -6.82 15.95
C TYR A 200 -1.85 -6.94 14.44
N ILE A 201 -1.62 -8.14 13.92
CA ILE A 201 -1.71 -8.44 12.48
C ILE A 201 -2.97 -9.25 12.26
N ALA A 202 -4.01 -8.61 11.72
CA ALA A 202 -5.35 -9.17 11.67
C ALA A 202 -5.62 -9.77 10.28
N ILE A 203 -5.79 -11.09 10.23
CA ILE A 203 -5.84 -11.88 8.99
C ILE A 203 -7.08 -12.78 9.03
N GLU A 204 -7.83 -12.87 7.94
CA GLU A 204 -8.96 -13.81 7.85
C GLU A 204 -8.50 -15.27 7.89
N GLU A 205 -9.27 -16.10 8.59
CA GLU A 205 -8.96 -17.52 8.79
C GLU A 205 -8.91 -18.36 7.50
N ASN A 206 -9.45 -17.86 6.39
CA ASN A 206 -9.35 -18.49 5.07
C ASN A 206 -7.94 -18.38 4.45
N LYS A 207 -6.98 -17.74 5.11
CA LYS A 207 -5.58 -17.60 4.70
C LYS A 207 -4.63 -18.24 5.74
N PRO A 208 -4.77 -19.54 6.05
CA PRO A 208 -3.97 -20.19 7.09
C PRO A 208 -2.47 -20.18 6.77
N ASP A 209 -2.12 -20.17 5.48
CA ASP A 209 -0.75 -20.04 4.98
C ASP A 209 -0.12 -18.69 5.35
N ALA A 210 -0.84 -17.58 5.17
CA ALA A 210 -0.37 -16.26 5.58
C ALA A 210 -0.30 -16.09 7.11
N ILE A 211 -1.27 -16.66 7.84
CA ILE A 211 -1.23 -16.71 9.31
C ILE A 211 0.05 -17.41 9.77
N ASN A 212 0.31 -18.63 9.28
CA ASN A 212 1.49 -19.40 9.65
C ASN A 212 2.79 -18.68 9.27
N ALA A 213 2.85 -18.07 8.08
CA ALA A 213 4.01 -17.32 7.63
C ALA A 213 4.32 -16.16 8.58
N ILE A 214 3.33 -15.34 8.95
CA ILE A 214 3.52 -14.22 9.88
C ILE A 214 3.84 -14.72 11.29
N GLU A 215 3.13 -15.73 11.81
CA GLU A 215 3.37 -16.32 13.13
C GLU A 215 4.81 -16.82 13.27
N SER A 216 5.38 -17.39 12.20
CA SER A 216 6.78 -17.84 12.20
C SER A 216 7.78 -16.69 12.39
N ILE A 217 7.47 -15.50 11.87
CA ILE A 217 8.34 -14.31 11.99
C ILE A 217 8.18 -13.61 13.34
N ILE A 218 6.97 -13.62 13.91
CA ILE A 218 6.70 -12.95 15.19
C ILE A 218 7.02 -13.82 16.41
N ASN A 219 7.36 -15.10 16.23
CA ASN A 219 7.71 -15.99 17.32
C ASN A 219 8.88 -15.41 18.15
N GLY A 220 8.64 -15.20 19.44
CA GLY A 220 9.60 -14.58 20.36
C GLY A 220 9.66 -13.04 20.33
N LYS A 221 8.85 -12.36 19.51
CA LYS A 221 8.68 -10.90 19.56
C LYS A 221 7.61 -10.52 20.57
N GLU A 222 7.95 -9.66 21.52
CA GLU A 222 7.00 -9.16 22.50
C GLU A 222 6.09 -8.07 21.89
N GLY A 223 4.82 -8.09 22.29
CA GLY A 223 3.88 -7.02 21.95
C GLY A 223 3.26 -7.09 20.54
N ILE A 224 3.58 -8.11 19.74
CA ILE A 224 2.97 -8.35 18.43
C ILE A 224 2.21 -9.68 18.46
N GLU A 225 0.96 -9.71 18.00
CA GLU A 225 0.18 -10.94 17.86
C GLU A 225 -0.55 -11.01 16.51
N VAL A 226 -0.76 -12.23 16.01
CA VAL A 226 -1.68 -12.48 14.89
C VAL A 226 -3.09 -12.67 15.43
N VAL A 227 -4.07 -12.04 14.79
CA VAL A 227 -5.50 -12.19 15.12
C VAL A 227 -6.21 -12.81 13.93
N SER A 228 -6.65 -14.06 14.09
CA SER A 228 -7.52 -14.71 13.11
C SER A 228 -8.92 -14.10 13.13
N LEU A 229 -9.40 -13.66 11.97
CA LEU A 229 -10.71 -13.05 11.77
C LEU A 229 -11.67 -13.99 11.06
N LEU A 230 -12.97 -13.87 11.36
CA LEU A 230 -14.01 -14.56 10.61
C LEU A 230 -14.03 -14.05 9.15
N THR A 231 -14.11 -14.96 8.19
CA THR A 231 -14.11 -14.65 6.76
C THR A 231 -15.46 -14.06 6.32
N LYS A 232 -15.57 -12.72 6.20
CA LYS A 232 -16.79 -12.04 5.74
C LYS A 232 -16.54 -10.60 5.27
N TYR A 233 -17.48 -10.00 4.57
CA TYR A 233 -17.40 -8.59 4.15
C TYR A 233 -18.32 -7.69 5.00
N PRO A 234 -17.88 -6.48 5.41
CA PRO A 234 -16.55 -5.87 5.24
C PRO A 234 -15.64 -6.08 6.46
N GLN A 235 -15.07 -7.28 6.66
CA GLN A 235 -14.19 -7.56 7.82
C GLN A 235 -12.91 -6.70 7.83
N GLY A 236 -12.41 -6.30 6.65
CA GLY A 236 -11.31 -5.36 6.50
C GLY A 236 -11.69 -3.88 6.56
N GLY A 237 -12.98 -3.54 6.72
CA GLY A 237 -13.41 -2.16 6.91
C GLY A 237 -12.85 -1.60 8.22
N GLU A 238 -12.32 -0.37 8.21
CA GLU A 238 -11.52 0.15 9.33
C GLU A 238 -12.26 0.09 10.68
N LYS A 239 -13.54 0.48 10.71
CA LYS A 239 -14.35 0.42 11.94
C LYS A 239 -14.67 -1.02 12.38
N GLN A 240 -15.00 -1.89 11.43
CA GLN A 240 -15.30 -3.30 11.68
C GLN A 240 -14.07 -4.07 12.17
N LEU A 241 -12.91 -3.76 11.62
CA LEU A 241 -11.64 -4.37 12.02
C LEU A 241 -11.27 -3.97 13.45
N ILE A 242 -11.41 -2.68 13.80
CA ILE A 242 -11.17 -2.20 15.16
C ILE A 242 -12.10 -2.90 16.15
N GLU A 243 -13.41 -2.97 15.85
CA GLU A 243 -14.38 -3.66 16.70
C GLU A 243 -14.04 -5.15 16.85
N ALA A 244 -13.71 -5.84 15.76
CA ALA A 244 -13.34 -7.25 15.80
C ALA A 244 -12.08 -7.50 16.63
N VAL A 245 -11.04 -6.69 16.47
CA VAL A 245 -9.75 -6.91 17.15
C VAL A 245 -9.81 -6.47 18.61
N THR A 246 -10.45 -5.33 18.90
CA THR A 246 -10.33 -4.65 20.21
C THR A 246 -11.63 -4.61 21.02
N GLY A 247 -12.77 -4.90 20.40
CA GLY A 247 -14.10 -4.70 20.99
C GLY A 247 -14.54 -3.22 21.08
N ARG A 248 -13.70 -2.27 20.63
CA ARG A 248 -14.01 -0.83 20.67
C ARG A 248 -14.76 -0.41 19.42
N GLN A 249 -15.76 0.46 19.57
CA GLN A 249 -16.52 1.00 18.44
C GLN A 249 -16.13 2.44 18.16
N VAL A 250 -15.70 2.71 16.92
CA VAL A 250 -15.41 4.07 16.47
C VAL A 250 -16.72 4.86 16.39
N PRO A 251 -16.86 6.02 17.05
CA PRO A 251 -18.07 6.83 17.01
C PRO A 251 -18.51 7.21 15.59
N SER A 252 -19.78 7.54 15.43
CA SER A 252 -20.26 8.15 14.19
C SER A 252 -19.54 9.49 13.96
N GLY A 253 -19.02 9.70 12.74
CA GLY A 253 -18.16 10.85 12.42
C GLY A 253 -16.76 10.85 13.06
N GLY A 254 -16.47 9.92 13.97
CA GLY A 254 -15.16 9.78 14.62
C GLY A 254 -14.14 9.02 13.78
N LEU A 255 -12.89 9.05 14.25
CA LEU A 255 -11.70 8.44 13.67
C LEU A 255 -11.15 7.32 14.56
N PRO A 256 -10.33 6.39 14.04
CA PRO A 256 -9.69 5.33 14.84
C PRO A 256 -8.97 5.81 16.10
N MET A 257 -8.33 6.98 16.05
CA MET A 257 -7.63 7.57 17.19
C MET A 257 -8.56 7.97 18.34
N ASP A 258 -9.86 8.17 18.08
CA ASP A 258 -10.86 8.44 19.12
C ASP A 258 -11.13 7.22 20.01
N VAL A 259 -10.68 6.04 19.58
CA VAL A 259 -10.69 4.80 20.35
C VAL A 259 -9.28 4.25 20.56
N HIS A 260 -8.27 5.11 20.47
CA HIS A 260 -6.85 4.83 20.74
C HIS A 260 -6.19 3.82 19.78
N VAL A 261 -6.67 3.74 18.52
CA VAL A 261 -6.17 2.79 17.52
C VAL A 261 -5.63 3.51 16.28
N ILE A 262 -4.54 2.98 15.72
CA ILE A 262 -4.09 3.27 14.35
C ILE A 262 -4.18 1.97 13.54
N VAL A 263 -4.76 2.05 12.35
CA VAL A 263 -4.85 0.91 11.41
C VAL A 263 -3.99 1.16 10.17
N ASN A 264 -3.10 0.26 9.80
CA ASN A 264 -2.36 0.34 8.53
C ASN A 264 -2.57 -0.93 7.72
N ASN A 265 -2.61 -0.84 6.39
CA ASN A 265 -2.73 -2.01 5.53
C ASN A 265 -1.39 -2.78 5.47
N ALA A 266 -1.44 -4.10 5.27
CA ALA A 266 -0.25 -4.96 5.16
C ALA A 266 0.72 -4.46 4.08
N GLY A 267 0.21 -4.10 2.90
CA GLY A 267 0.99 -3.42 1.87
C GLY A 267 1.71 -2.17 2.38
N THR A 268 1.02 -1.31 3.13
CA THR A 268 1.63 -0.08 3.66
C THR A 268 2.82 -0.39 4.57
N CYS A 269 2.70 -1.41 5.42
CA CYS A 269 3.79 -1.85 6.27
C CYS A 269 4.98 -2.36 5.44
N ALA A 270 4.72 -3.17 4.42
CA ALA A 270 5.77 -3.65 3.52
C ALA A 270 6.45 -2.51 2.73
N ALA A 271 5.72 -1.46 2.34
CA ALA A 271 6.31 -0.28 1.70
C ALA A 271 7.25 0.49 2.66
N ILE A 272 6.88 0.61 3.94
CA ILE A 272 7.76 1.19 4.97
C ILE A 272 9.03 0.35 5.10
N ALA A 273 8.89 -0.97 5.21
CA ALA A 273 10.04 -1.86 5.30
C ALA A 273 10.96 -1.77 4.08
N ASN A 274 10.39 -1.75 2.86
CA ASN A 274 11.15 -1.60 1.63
C ASN A 274 11.92 -0.27 1.59
N CYS A 275 11.27 0.84 1.95
CA CYS A 275 11.92 2.14 2.08
C CYS A 275 13.09 2.08 3.07
N LEU A 276 12.88 1.54 4.28
CA LEU A 276 13.94 1.42 5.29
C LEU A 276 15.12 0.56 4.79
N LYS A 277 14.84 -0.58 4.16
CA LYS A 277 15.86 -1.53 3.69
C LYS A 277 16.67 -1.03 2.50
N THR A 278 16.05 -0.26 1.59
CA THR A 278 16.64 0.02 0.27
C THR A 278 16.83 1.50 -0.04
N GLY A 279 16.15 2.38 0.69
CA GLY A 279 16.02 3.79 0.34
C GLY A 279 14.94 4.08 -0.70
N MET A 280 14.37 3.05 -1.35
CA MET A 280 13.46 3.24 -2.48
C MET A 280 12.12 3.83 -2.02
N PRO A 281 11.66 4.96 -2.59
CA PRO A 281 10.35 5.53 -2.30
C PRO A 281 9.21 4.62 -2.79
N LEU A 282 7.98 4.99 -2.47
CA LEU A 282 6.79 4.30 -2.96
C LEU A 282 6.62 4.56 -4.47
N ILE A 283 7.14 3.65 -5.28
CA ILE A 283 7.03 3.68 -6.74
C ILE A 283 6.41 2.42 -7.34
N ASP A 284 6.23 1.38 -6.51
CA ASP A 284 5.79 0.05 -6.92
C ASP A 284 4.59 -0.40 -6.07
N ARG A 285 3.67 -1.16 -6.66
CA ARG A 285 2.51 -1.71 -5.96
C ARG A 285 2.15 -3.11 -6.46
N ILE A 286 1.97 -4.04 -5.54
CA ILE A 286 1.42 -5.37 -5.84
C ILE A 286 -0.05 -5.20 -6.21
N THR A 287 -0.41 -5.70 -7.39
CA THR A 287 -1.74 -5.56 -7.96
C THR A 287 -2.23 -6.93 -8.46
N THR A 288 -3.40 -7.33 -7.98
CA THR A 288 -4.10 -8.51 -8.52
C THR A 288 -4.82 -8.14 -9.81
N VAL A 289 -4.45 -8.78 -10.92
CA VAL A 289 -5.13 -8.68 -12.21
C VAL A 289 -5.87 -9.98 -12.44
N THR A 290 -7.19 -9.94 -12.49
CA THR A 290 -8.01 -11.17 -12.39
C THR A 290 -9.42 -10.95 -12.92
N GLY A 291 -10.24 -12.00 -12.85
CA GLY A 291 -11.58 -12.05 -13.42
C GLY A 291 -11.66 -12.99 -14.61
N THR A 292 -12.89 -13.39 -14.96
CA THR A 292 -13.15 -14.30 -16.10
C THR A 292 -12.81 -13.69 -17.44
N GLY A 293 -12.71 -12.36 -17.53
CA GLY A 293 -12.33 -11.65 -18.76
C GLY A 293 -10.83 -11.45 -18.94
N ILE A 294 -9.97 -12.02 -18.08
CA ILE A 294 -8.50 -11.92 -18.19
C ILE A 294 -7.94 -13.29 -18.55
N LYS A 295 -7.17 -13.39 -19.65
CA LYS A 295 -6.61 -14.68 -20.09
C LYS A 295 -5.67 -15.31 -19.07
N GLU A 296 -4.78 -14.51 -18.50
CA GLU A 296 -3.81 -14.97 -17.51
C GLU A 296 -3.90 -14.11 -16.24
N PRO A 297 -4.78 -14.46 -15.28
CA PRO A 297 -4.84 -13.77 -13.99
C PRO A 297 -3.49 -13.85 -13.26
N LYS A 298 -3.00 -12.77 -12.67
CA LYS A 298 -1.68 -12.67 -12.02
C LYS A 298 -1.71 -11.75 -10.80
N ASN A 299 -0.73 -11.89 -9.92
CA ASN A 299 -0.34 -10.86 -8.96
C ASN A 299 0.97 -10.22 -9.47
N LEU A 300 0.93 -8.94 -9.81
CA LEU A 300 2.05 -8.23 -10.43
C LEU A 300 2.57 -7.11 -9.52
N LEU A 301 3.89 -7.01 -9.33
CA LEU A 301 4.51 -5.82 -8.78
C LEU A 301 4.66 -4.78 -9.90
N LEU A 302 3.75 -3.81 -9.95
CA LEU A 302 3.64 -2.82 -11.02
C LEU A 302 4.28 -1.49 -10.63
N ARG A 303 4.91 -0.83 -11.62
CA ARG A 303 5.32 0.58 -11.50
C ARG A 303 4.08 1.46 -11.41
N ILE A 304 4.05 2.37 -10.45
CA ILE A 304 2.99 3.37 -10.32
C ILE A 304 2.96 4.23 -11.59
N GLY A 305 1.77 4.39 -12.16
CA GLY A 305 1.55 5.11 -13.42
C GLY A 305 1.60 4.23 -14.68
N THR A 306 1.83 2.91 -14.56
CA THR A 306 1.71 1.99 -15.70
C THR A 306 0.30 2.05 -16.29
N PRO A 307 0.13 2.27 -17.61
CA PRO A 307 -1.18 2.23 -18.25
C PRO A 307 -1.87 0.88 -18.08
N MET A 308 -3.16 0.88 -17.74
CA MET A 308 -3.92 -0.36 -17.52
C MET A 308 -3.95 -1.27 -18.76
N SER A 309 -3.88 -0.70 -19.97
CA SER A 309 -3.75 -1.46 -21.21
C SER A 309 -2.48 -2.32 -21.25
N GLU A 310 -1.36 -1.80 -20.74
CA GLU A 310 -0.09 -2.52 -20.66
C GLU A 310 -0.16 -3.61 -19.58
N VAL A 311 -0.77 -3.32 -18.44
CA VAL A 311 -1.02 -4.31 -17.37
C VAL A 311 -1.81 -5.51 -17.91
N ILE A 312 -2.90 -5.23 -18.63
CA ILE A 312 -3.76 -6.27 -19.21
C ILE A 312 -3.03 -7.06 -20.29
N LYS A 313 -2.20 -6.41 -21.11
CA LYS A 313 -1.34 -7.07 -22.10
C LYS A 313 -0.35 -8.05 -21.44
N GLN A 314 0.25 -7.70 -20.31
CA GLN A 314 1.12 -8.60 -19.54
C GLN A 314 0.38 -9.82 -18.95
N CYS A 315 -0.96 -9.75 -18.88
CA CYS A 315 -1.86 -10.85 -18.52
C CYS A 315 -2.46 -11.57 -19.74
N GLY A 316 -1.85 -11.47 -20.92
CA GLY A 316 -2.31 -12.14 -22.14
C GLY A 316 -3.47 -11.44 -22.85
N GLY A 317 -3.89 -10.27 -22.36
CA GLY A 317 -5.04 -9.54 -22.87
C GLY A 317 -6.37 -10.03 -22.30
N PHE A 318 -7.46 -9.56 -22.89
CA PHE A 318 -8.80 -9.98 -22.53
C PHE A 318 -9.13 -11.38 -23.06
N ASP A 319 -9.84 -12.16 -22.26
CA ASP A 319 -10.51 -13.38 -22.67
C ASP A 319 -11.96 -13.06 -23.07
N GLY A 320 -12.21 -12.98 -24.37
CA GLY A 320 -13.47 -12.48 -24.94
C GLY A 320 -13.51 -10.96 -25.12
N GLU A 321 -14.70 -10.43 -25.42
CA GLU A 321 -14.94 -9.01 -25.62
C GLU A 321 -15.44 -8.37 -24.31
N PRO A 322 -14.73 -7.36 -23.76
CA PRO A 322 -15.17 -6.69 -22.54
C PRO A 322 -16.51 -6.00 -22.74
N GLY A 323 -17.49 -6.33 -21.89
CA GLY A 323 -18.76 -5.62 -21.85
C GLY A 323 -18.61 -4.22 -21.23
N LYS A 324 -19.43 -3.27 -21.68
CA LYS A 324 -19.55 -1.96 -21.02
C LYS A 324 -20.36 -2.13 -19.73
N THR A 325 -19.74 -1.88 -18.58
CA THR A 325 -20.48 -1.78 -17.31
C THR A 325 -21.10 -0.39 -17.21
N ALA A 326 -22.40 -0.34 -17.00
CA ALA A 326 -23.18 0.89 -16.83
C ALA A 326 -22.98 1.49 -15.43
#